data_AF-A0A7K0GPA4-F1
#
_entry.id   AF-A0A7K0GPA4-F1
#
_cell.length_a   1.000
_cell.length_b   1.000
_cell.length_c   1.000
_cell.angle_alpha   90.00
_cell.angle_beta   90.00
_cell.angle_gamma   90.00
#
_symmetry.space_group_name_H-M   'P 1'
#
loop_
_entity.id
_entity.type
_entity.pdbx_description
1 polymer ?
#
loop_
_entity_poly.entity_id
_entity_poly.type
_entity_poly.pdbx_seq_one_letter_code
_entity_poly.pdbx_strand_id
1 'polypeptide(L)' 'MKVGSKYKFVIPPELAYGEQDTPTIPANSTLVFEVELLKIDDTEAAPAQ' A
#
# COMPACT_ATOMS: atom_id res chain seq x y z
N MET A 1 2.39 10.50 10.30
CA MET A 1 2.69 9.09 10.56
C MET A 1 4.02 9.02 11.29
N LYS A 2 4.17 8.20 12.35
CA LYS A 2 5.43 8.10 13.10
C LYS A 2 6.18 6.85 12.67
N VAL A 3 7.48 6.99 12.42
CA VAL A 3 8.39 5.86 12.15
C VAL A 3 8.32 4.88 13.34
N GLY A 4 8.24 3.59 13.04
CA GLY A 4 8.02 2.48 13.98
C GLY A 4 6.54 2.17 14.28
N SER A 5 5.59 2.89 13.66
CA SER A 5 4.16 2.61 13.84
C SER A 5 3.66 1.56 12.85
N LYS A 6 2.80 0.66 13.31
CA LYS A 6 2.05 -0.29 12.49
C LYS A 6 0.69 0.29 12.13
N TYR A 7 0.35 0.21 10.86
CA TYR A 7 -0.90 0.69 10.30
C TYR A 7 -1.64 -0.45 9.63
N LYS A 8 -2.96 -0.47 9.79
CA LYS A 8 -3.83 -1.41 9.09
C LYS A 8 -4.63 -0.63 8.04
N PHE A 9 -4.42 -0.97 6.78
CA PHE A 9 -5.14 -0.40 5.65
C PHE A 9 -6.16 -1.40 5.14
N VAL A 10 -7.43 -0.99 5.10
CA VAL A 10 -8.51 -1.76 4.49
C VAL A 10 -8.86 -1.06 3.20
N ILE A 11 -8.49 -1.67 2.07
CA ILE A 11 -8.63 -1.09 0.74
C ILE A 11 -9.76 -1.84 0.03
N PRO A 12 -10.90 -1.18 -0.25
CA PRO A 12 -11.98 -1.77 -1.02
C PRO A 12 -11.51 -2.06 -2.45
N PRO A 13 -12.16 -2.99 -3.16
CA PRO A 13 -11.73 -3.40 -4.50
C PRO A 13 -11.61 -2.24 -5.49
N GLU A 14 -12.50 -1.25 -5.41
CA GLU A 14 -12.48 -0.04 -6.24
C GLU A 14 -11.18 0.78 -6.14
N LEU A 15 -10.47 0.71 -5.01
CA LEU A 15 -9.18 1.36 -4.78
C LEU A 15 -7.99 0.39 -4.86
N ALA A 16 -8.25 -0.89 -5.13
CA ALA A 16 -7.25 -1.96 -5.21
C ALA A 16 -7.17 -2.51 -6.65
N TYR A 17 -7.45 -3.81 -6.83
CA TYR A 17 -7.40 -4.47 -8.15
C TYR A 17 -8.75 -4.47 -8.89
N GLY A 18 -9.82 -3.93 -8.29
CA GLY A 18 -11.14 -3.88 -8.90
C GLY A 18 -11.61 -5.23 -9.39
N GLU A 19 -12.04 -5.28 -10.63
CA GLU A 19 -12.52 -6.50 -11.31
C GLU A 19 -11.40 -7.38 -11.86
N GLN A 20 -10.13 -6.99 -11.70
CA GLN A 20 -9.01 -7.76 -12.19
C GLN A 20 -8.78 -9.01 -11.35
N ASP A 21 -8.91 -10.17 -11.97
CA ASP A 21 -8.46 -11.43 -11.42
C ASP A 21 -6.93 -11.53 -11.46
N THR A 22 -6.36 -11.90 -10.33
CA THR A 22 -4.95 -12.26 -10.24
C THR A 22 -4.86 -13.68 -9.66
N PRO A 23 -3.79 -14.44 -9.95
CA PRO A 23 -3.68 -15.84 -9.52
C PRO A 23 -3.80 -16.06 -8.00
N THR A 24 -3.62 -15.01 -7.20
CA THR A 24 -3.69 -15.08 -5.72
C THR A 24 -4.86 -14.25 -5.14
N ILE A 25 -5.38 -13.28 -5.88
CA ILE A 25 -6.45 -12.38 -5.41
C ILE A 25 -7.61 -12.44 -6.42
N PRO A 26 -8.78 -12.95 -6.02
CA PRO A 26 -9.97 -12.95 -6.87
C PRO A 26 -10.45 -11.52 -7.16
N ALA A 27 -11.13 -11.36 -8.30
CA ALA A 27 -11.80 -10.12 -8.65
C ALA A 27 -12.73 -9.63 -7.52
N ASN A 28 -12.80 -8.32 -7.34
CA ASN A 28 -13.61 -7.62 -6.33
C ASN A 28 -13.26 -7.96 -4.86
N SER A 29 -12.04 -8.46 -4.61
CA SER A 29 -11.59 -8.71 -3.24
C SER A 29 -11.22 -7.42 -2.49
N THR A 30 -11.65 -7.34 -1.23
CA THR A 30 -11.17 -6.29 -0.30
C THR A 30 -9.80 -6.69 0.25
N LEU A 31 -8.83 -5.79 0.17
CA LEU A 31 -7.47 -6.06 0.64
C LEU A 31 -7.25 -5.47 2.02
N VAL A 32 -6.60 -6.24 2.89
CA VAL A 32 -6.21 -5.80 4.22
C VAL A 32 -4.69 -5.88 4.32
N PHE A 33 -4.04 -4.73 4.43
CA PHE A 33 -2.59 -4.64 4.57
C PHE A 33 -2.22 -4.20 5.98
N GLU A 34 -1.28 -4.92 6.59
CA GLU A 34 -0.56 -4.44 7.78
C GLU A 34 0.79 -3.90 7.33
N VAL A 35 0.95 -2.58 7.43
CA VAL A 35 2.15 -1.86 7.00
C VAL A 35 2.87 -1.33 8.23
N GLU A 36 4.14 -1.68 8.37
CA GLU A 36 5.01 -1.12 9.39
C GLU A 36 5.91 -0.05 8.75
N LEU A 37 5.83 1.18 9.26
CA LEU A 37 6.66 2.27 8.77
C LEU A 37 8.05 2.16 9.39
N LEU A 38 8.98 1.48 8.73
CA LEU A 38 10.33 1.24 9.25
C LEU A 38 11.23 2.48 9.24
N LYS A 39 11.15 3.28 8.18
CA LYS A 39 11.92 4.51 8.01
C LYS A 39 11.20 5.40 7.00
N ILE A 40 11.23 6.71 7.24
CA ILE A 40 10.95 7.69 6.19
C ILE A 40 12.32 8.15 5.71
N ASP A 41 12.70 7.77 4.49
CA ASP A 41 13.85 8.37 3.83
C ASP A 41 13.39 9.70 3.24
N ASP A 42 13.93 10.80 3.75
CA ASP A 42 13.78 12.12 3.16
C ASP A 42 14.71 12.20 1.94
N THR A 43 14.45 11.34 0.96
CA THR A 43 14.93 11.58 -0.41
C THR A 43 13.92 12.55 -1.02
N GLU A 44 14.12 13.83 -0.72
CA GLU A 44 13.83 14.86 -1.70
C GLU A 44 14.55 14.42 -2.97
N ALA A 45 13.76 14.00 -3.98
CA ALA A 45 14.26 13.64 -5.28
C ALA A 45 15.00 14.87 -5.83
N ALA A 46 16.33 14.87 -5.69
CA ALA A 46 17.18 15.81 -6.40
C ALA A 46 16.82 15.69 -7.88
N PRO A 47 16.44 16.77 -8.56
CA PRO A 47 16.27 16.73 -10.00
C PRO A 47 17.62 16.30 -10.57
N ALA A 48 17.62 15.24 -11.37
CA ALA A 48 18.77 14.84 -12.15
C ALA A 48 19.30 16.09 -12.90
N GLN A 49 20.48 16.57 -12.50
CA GLN A 49 21.29 17.50 -13.30
C GLN A 49 22.28 16.68 -14.13
#